data_AF-A0A101MNC5-F1
#
_entry.id   AF-A0A101MNC5-F1
#
_cell.length_a   1.000
_cell.length_b   1.000
_cell.length_c   1.000
_cell.angle_alpha   90.00
_cell.angle_beta   90.00
_cell.angle_gamma   90.00
#
_symmetry.space_group_name_H-M   'P 1'
#
loop_
_entity.id
_entity.type
_entity.pdbx_description
1 polymer ?
#
loop_
_entity_poly.entity_id
_entity_poly.type
_entity_poly.pdbx_seq_one_letter_code
_entity_poly.pdbx_strand_id
1 'polypeptide(L)'
;MTAHIADGRTKEMARIFHSTCLGDWTQAWQVGLSGLLFRFYQLDEKPELAGKIQSVIRFQWEAALLADFIVERFALPVPRNEMCIMWDWRSWKEEFMNNASISWSEFKELRSPIHSALEESFNLPCLEQQGPPFTRPFLYLAAALVQANKPKDETTAIINAIGELLKDARAFQNKCVYEDPVIQRTGRKWLGSIGRRARRSLSPRKRANMTKSVSC
;
A
#
# COMPACT_ATOMS: atom_id res chain seq x y z
N MET A 1 -26.33 -7.58 -13.69
CA MET A 1 -25.59 -7.72 -14.97
C MET A 1 -24.24 -7.01 -14.92
N THR A 2 -24.18 -5.73 -14.55
CA THR A 2 -22.91 -4.98 -14.41
C THR A 2 -22.03 -5.48 -13.25
N ALA A 3 -22.63 -5.95 -12.15
CA ALA A 3 -21.91 -6.54 -11.02
C ALA A 3 -21.07 -7.77 -11.43
N HIS A 4 -21.66 -8.73 -12.17
CA HIS A 4 -20.92 -9.90 -12.66
C HIS A 4 -19.77 -9.56 -13.62
N ILE A 5 -19.90 -8.49 -14.41
CA ILE A 5 -18.82 -8.01 -15.30
C ILE A 5 -17.69 -7.39 -14.46
N ALA A 6 -18.03 -6.62 -13.43
CA ALA A 6 -17.05 -6.06 -12.50
C ALA A 6 -16.35 -7.15 -11.67
N ASP A 7 -17.09 -8.15 -11.19
CA ASP A 7 -16.56 -9.28 -10.42
C ASP A 7 -15.63 -10.15 -11.28
N GLY A 8 -16.04 -10.49 -12.51
CA GLY A 8 -15.21 -11.26 -13.44
C GLY A 8 -13.88 -10.56 -13.77
N ARG A 9 -13.91 -9.24 -13.96
CA ARG A 9 -12.69 -8.43 -14.15
C ARG A 9 -11.81 -8.38 -12.90
N THR A 10 -12.41 -8.37 -11.72
CA THR A 10 -11.68 -8.34 -10.45
C THR A 10 -10.97 -9.66 -10.18
N LYS A 11 -11.60 -10.80 -10.48
CA LYS A 11 -10.95 -12.11 -10.35
C LYS A 11 -9.74 -12.23 -11.26
N GLU A 12 -9.87 -11.80 -12.51
CA GLU A 12 -8.76 -11.83 -13.45
C GLU A 12 -7.62 -10.90 -13.00
N MET A 13 -7.95 -9.70 -12.53
CA MET A 13 -6.97 -8.77 -11.97
C MET A 13 -6.27 -9.36 -10.73
N ALA A 14 -7.00 -10.03 -9.84
CA ALA A 14 -6.44 -10.71 -8.67
C ALA A 14 -5.51 -11.87 -9.07
N ARG A 15 -5.87 -12.64 -10.10
CA ARG A 15 -5.05 -13.73 -10.64
C ARG A 15 -3.74 -13.20 -11.23
N ILE A 16 -3.82 -12.15 -12.06
CA ILE A 16 -2.64 -11.50 -12.64
C ILE A 16 -1.76 -10.94 -11.51
N PHE A 17 -2.33 -10.20 -10.58
CA PHE A 17 -1.59 -9.65 -9.45
C PHE A 17 -0.90 -10.73 -8.61
N HIS A 18 -1.57 -11.86 -8.35
CA HIS A 18 -0.99 -12.97 -7.60
C HIS A 18 0.19 -13.65 -8.33
N SER A 19 0.31 -13.47 -9.64
CA SER A 19 1.50 -13.89 -10.41
C SER A 19 2.67 -12.90 -10.35
N THR A 20 2.44 -11.70 -9.82
CA THR A 20 3.48 -10.70 -9.53
C THR A 20 3.99 -10.87 -8.10
N CYS A 21 4.84 -9.96 -7.62
CA CYS A 21 5.38 -9.97 -6.26
C CYS A 21 6.15 -11.25 -5.89
N LEU A 22 7.01 -11.73 -6.80
CA LEU A 22 7.79 -12.96 -6.60
C LEU A 22 8.59 -12.92 -5.29
N GLY A 23 8.47 -14.00 -4.49
CA GLY A 23 9.14 -14.13 -3.19
C GLY A 23 8.36 -13.55 -2.00
N ASP A 24 7.36 -12.69 -2.22
CA ASP A 24 6.63 -12.03 -1.12
C ASP A 24 5.52 -12.90 -0.53
N TRP A 25 4.85 -13.71 -1.37
CA TRP A 25 3.66 -14.47 -0.97
C TRP A 25 3.86 -15.49 0.14
N THR A 26 5.12 -15.88 0.41
CA THR A 26 5.49 -16.83 1.45
C THR A 26 5.99 -16.16 2.72
N GLN A 27 5.94 -14.82 2.80
CA GLN A 27 6.58 -14.05 3.87
C GLN A 27 5.66 -13.01 4.51
N ALA A 28 5.81 -12.87 5.83
CA ALA A 28 5.23 -11.81 6.64
C ALA A 28 3.72 -11.60 6.37
N TRP A 29 3.30 -10.34 6.21
CA TRP A 29 1.92 -9.94 6.05
C TRP A 29 1.29 -10.35 4.70
N GLN A 30 2.10 -10.71 3.71
CA GLN A 30 1.63 -11.03 2.36
C GLN A 30 1.09 -12.46 2.24
N VAL A 31 1.41 -13.37 3.19
CA VAL A 31 0.84 -14.72 3.24
C VAL A 31 -0.69 -14.69 3.39
N GLY A 32 -1.19 -13.80 4.27
CA GLY A 32 -2.63 -13.63 4.47
C GLY A 32 -3.33 -13.08 3.22
N LEU A 33 -2.68 -12.15 2.51
CA LEU A 33 -3.19 -11.60 1.26
C LEU A 33 -3.17 -12.64 0.14
N SER A 34 -2.11 -13.43 0.00
CA SER A 34 -2.02 -14.54 -0.96
C SER A 34 -3.17 -15.53 -0.80
N GLY A 35 -3.41 -15.98 0.44
CA GLY A 35 -4.51 -16.88 0.76
C GLY A 35 -5.88 -16.26 0.45
N LEU A 36 -6.05 -14.96 0.70
CA LEU A 36 -7.27 -14.22 0.38
C LEU A 36 -7.51 -14.16 -1.15
N LEU A 37 -6.48 -13.79 -1.92
CA LEU A 37 -6.55 -13.70 -3.37
C LEU A 37 -6.89 -15.05 -3.98
N PHE A 38 -6.17 -16.11 -3.58
CA PHE A 38 -6.42 -17.47 -4.05
C PHE A 38 -7.87 -17.90 -3.83
N ARG A 39 -8.38 -17.74 -2.60
CA ARG A 39 -9.78 -18.05 -2.28
C ARG A 39 -10.77 -17.25 -3.13
N PHE A 40 -10.48 -15.98 -3.38
CA PHE A 40 -11.33 -15.10 -4.16
C PHE A 40 -11.39 -15.48 -5.66
N TYR A 41 -10.25 -15.60 -6.34
CA TYR A 41 -10.25 -15.85 -7.79
C TYR A 41 -10.41 -17.34 -8.15
N GLN A 42 -9.96 -18.26 -7.31
CA GLN A 42 -9.97 -19.71 -7.61
C GLN A 42 -11.18 -20.43 -7.02
N LEU A 43 -11.58 -20.10 -5.79
CA LEU A 43 -12.65 -20.80 -5.06
C LEU A 43 -13.97 -20.03 -5.05
N ASP A 44 -14.00 -18.82 -5.59
CA ASP A 44 -15.15 -17.91 -5.57
C ASP A 44 -15.65 -17.57 -4.15
N GLU A 45 -14.74 -17.61 -3.17
CA GLU A 45 -15.04 -17.24 -1.79
C GLU A 45 -14.92 -15.73 -1.58
N LYS A 46 -15.74 -15.20 -0.67
CA LYS A 46 -15.70 -13.79 -0.22
C LYS A 46 -15.92 -12.75 -1.34
N PRO A 47 -16.94 -12.91 -2.22
CA PRO A 47 -17.22 -11.94 -3.29
C PRO A 47 -17.47 -10.53 -2.77
N GLU A 48 -17.96 -10.38 -1.53
CA GLU A 48 -18.15 -9.09 -0.86
C GLU A 48 -16.86 -8.27 -0.67
N LEU A 49 -15.68 -8.91 -0.78
CA LEU A 49 -14.38 -8.26 -0.66
C LEU A 49 -13.81 -7.76 -2.00
N ALA A 50 -14.53 -7.93 -3.12
CA ALA A 50 -14.05 -7.51 -4.44
C ALA A 50 -13.52 -6.06 -4.47
N GLY A 51 -14.26 -5.11 -3.90
CA GLY A 51 -13.83 -3.71 -3.82
C GLY A 51 -12.57 -3.50 -2.98
N LYS A 52 -12.40 -4.25 -1.88
CA LYS A 52 -11.17 -4.20 -1.07
C LYS A 52 -9.99 -4.78 -1.85
N ILE A 53 -10.19 -5.91 -2.52
CA ILE A 53 -9.15 -6.56 -3.35
C ILE A 53 -8.69 -5.61 -4.46
N GLN A 54 -9.62 -4.94 -5.16
CA GLN A 54 -9.29 -3.93 -6.16
C GLN A 54 -8.41 -2.81 -5.59
N SER A 55 -8.80 -2.25 -4.44
CA SER A 55 -8.06 -1.18 -3.78
C SER A 55 -6.65 -1.61 -3.37
N VAL A 56 -6.49 -2.83 -2.85
CA VAL A 56 -5.19 -3.40 -2.48
C VAL A 56 -4.29 -3.56 -3.72
N ILE A 57 -4.80 -4.20 -4.77
CA ILE A 57 -4.05 -4.44 -6.01
C ILE A 57 -3.59 -3.12 -6.61
N ARG A 58 -4.52 -2.17 -6.74
CA ARG A 58 -4.24 -0.84 -7.27
C ARG A 58 -3.15 -0.14 -6.46
N PHE A 59 -3.28 -0.13 -5.13
CA PHE A 59 -2.29 0.50 -4.26
C PHE A 59 -0.89 -0.12 -4.44
N GLN A 60 -0.79 -1.45 -4.43
CA GLN A 60 0.52 -2.11 -4.56
C GLN A 60 1.14 -1.91 -5.95
N TRP A 61 0.34 -1.92 -7.02
CA TRP A 61 0.82 -1.57 -8.37
C TRP A 61 1.29 -0.12 -8.48
N GLU A 62 0.48 0.83 -8.00
CA GLU A 62 0.85 2.25 -8.03
C GLU A 62 2.10 2.52 -7.20
N ALA A 63 2.25 1.88 -6.04
CA ALA A 63 3.43 2.01 -5.20
C ALA A 63 4.70 1.41 -5.86
N ALA A 64 4.57 0.28 -6.57
CA ALA A 64 5.68 -0.30 -7.32
C ALA A 64 6.09 0.58 -8.50
N LEU A 65 5.11 1.09 -9.27
CA LEU A 65 5.37 2.01 -10.38
C LEU A 65 6.01 3.32 -9.90
N LEU A 66 5.62 3.81 -8.73
CA LEU A 66 6.26 4.98 -8.11
C LEU A 66 7.74 4.70 -7.82
N ALA A 67 8.10 3.50 -7.36
CA ALA A 67 9.50 3.15 -7.16
C ALA A 67 10.26 3.05 -8.48
N ASP A 68 9.68 2.47 -9.52
CA ASP A 68 10.28 2.44 -10.87
C ASP A 68 10.52 3.86 -11.40
N PHE A 69 9.54 4.75 -11.25
CA PHE A 69 9.66 6.17 -11.62
C PHE A 69 10.77 6.88 -10.84
N ILE A 70 10.91 6.59 -9.54
CA ILE A 70 11.99 7.15 -8.71
C ILE A 70 13.35 6.67 -9.21
N VAL A 71 13.50 5.37 -9.48
CA VAL A 71 14.75 4.81 -10.04
C VAL A 71 15.12 5.51 -11.34
N GLU A 72 14.17 5.66 -12.27
CA GLU A 72 14.38 6.36 -13.53
C GLU A 72 14.75 7.84 -13.32
N ARG A 73 13.96 8.57 -12.52
CA ARG A 73 14.13 10.00 -12.29
C ARG A 73 15.49 10.37 -11.73
N PHE A 74 16.04 9.52 -10.85
CA PHE A 74 17.35 9.74 -10.23
C PHE A 74 18.48 8.96 -10.92
N ALA A 75 18.21 8.39 -12.11
CA ALA A 75 19.18 7.61 -12.89
C ALA A 75 19.89 6.52 -12.06
N LEU A 76 19.12 5.85 -11.19
CA LEU A 76 19.60 4.73 -10.39
C LEU A 76 19.61 3.46 -11.25
N PRO A 77 20.49 2.49 -10.96
CA PRO A 77 20.45 1.20 -11.63
C PRO A 77 19.16 0.46 -11.27
N VAL A 78 18.57 -0.19 -12.27
CA VAL A 78 17.39 -1.04 -12.12
C VAL A 78 17.83 -2.39 -11.51
N PRO A 79 17.39 -2.74 -10.29
CA PRO A 79 17.72 -4.03 -9.67
C PRO A 79 17.36 -5.22 -10.56
N ARG A 80 18.39 -6.03 -10.92
CA ARG A 80 18.32 -7.15 -11.89
C ARG A 80 17.73 -6.80 -13.26
N ASN A 81 17.66 -5.51 -13.61
CA ASN A 81 16.92 -5.04 -14.79
C ASN A 81 15.44 -5.48 -14.78
N GLU A 82 14.85 -5.63 -13.58
CA GLU A 82 13.46 -6.01 -13.36
C GLU A 82 12.68 -4.82 -12.79
N MET A 83 11.45 -4.62 -13.25
CA MET A 83 10.55 -3.63 -12.64
C MET A 83 10.15 -4.06 -11.22
N CYS A 84 9.88 -3.09 -10.34
CA CYS A 84 9.67 -3.29 -8.91
C CYS A 84 8.63 -4.38 -8.60
N ILE A 85 7.50 -4.42 -9.32
CA ILE A 85 6.43 -5.40 -9.04
C ILE A 85 6.82 -6.84 -9.38
N MET A 86 7.78 -7.03 -10.30
CA MET A 86 8.26 -8.35 -10.73
C MET A 86 9.54 -8.76 -10.02
N TRP A 87 10.25 -7.81 -9.42
CA TRP A 87 11.56 -8.01 -8.82
C TRP A 87 11.54 -8.98 -7.63
N ASP A 88 12.48 -9.93 -7.58
CA ASP A 88 12.67 -10.82 -6.44
C ASP A 88 13.84 -10.36 -5.56
N TRP A 89 13.51 -9.86 -4.36
CA TRP A 89 14.49 -9.43 -3.36
C TRP A 89 15.50 -10.53 -3.00
N ARG A 90 15.06 -11.79 -2.88
CA ARG A 90 15.94 -12.88 -2.45
C ARG A 90 16.96 -13.20 -3.53
N SER A 91 16.49 -13.40 -4.76
CA SER A 91 17.36 -13.66 -5.91
C SER A 91 18.35 -12.52 -6.12
N TRP A 92 17.88 -11.27 -6.06
CA TRP A 92 18.75 -10.10 -6.19
C TRP A 92 19.84 -10.06 -5.11
N LYS A 93 19.46 -10.24 -3.85
CA LYS A 93 20.39 -10.18 -2.72
C LYS A 93 21.46 -11.26 -2.84
N GLU A 94 21.06 -12.49 -3.14
CA GLU A 94 21.98 -13.61 -3.31
C GLU A 94 22.95 -13.37 -4.48
N GLU A 95 22.44 -12.93 -5.62
CA GLU A 95 23.24 -12.57 -6.79
C GLU A 95 24.23 -11.44 -6.48
N PHE A 96 23.75 -10.36 -5.86
CA PHE A 96 24.59 -9.22 -5.48
C PHE A 96 25.71 -9.62 -4.52
N MET A 97 25.39 -10.36 -3.46
CA MET A 97 26.38 -10.80 -2.47
C MET A 97 27.43 -11.72 -3.09
N ASN A 98 27.01 -12.65 -3.95
CA ASN A 98 27.92 -13.55 -4.65
C ASN A 98 28.84 -12.78 -5.62
N ASN A 99 28.28 -11.86 -6.41
CA ASN A 99 29.04 -11.07 -7.37
C ASN A 99 30.03 -10.12 -6.69
N ALA A 100 29.63 -9.50 -5.57
CA ALA A 100 30.50 -8.64 -4.77
C ALA A 100 31.47 -9.43 -3.87
N SER A 101 31.29 -10.76 -3.77
CA SER A 101 32.07 -11.63 -2.86
C SER A 101 32.05 -11.15 -1.41
N ILE A 102 30.88 -10.71 -0.93
CA ILE A 102 30.71 -10.18 0.43
C ILE A 102 29.87 -11.11 1.31
N SER A 103 30.17 -11.10 2.61
CA SER A 103 29.38 -11.79 3.61
C SER A 103 28.04 -11.10 3.89
N TRP A 104 27.15 -11.81 4.59
CA TRP A 104 25.89 -11.22 5.07
C TRP A 104 26.12 -10.02 6.01
N SER A 105 27.18 -10.06 6.82
CA SER A 105 27.49 -8.97 7.74
C SER A 105 27.89 -7.70 6.99
N GLU A 106 28.75 -7.83 5.98
CA GLU A 106 29.17 -6.71 5.13
C GLU A 106 28.02 -6.16 4.30
N PHE A 107 27.16 -7.04 3.75
CA PHE A 107 25.95 -6.61 3.06
C PHE A 107 25.03 -5.81 3.98
N LYS A 108 24.88 -6.24 5.24
CA LYS A 108 24.08 -5.53 6.24
C LYS A 108 24.68 -4.17 6.57
N GLU A 109 25.98 -4.07 6.78
CA GLU A 109 26.71 -2.81 7.00
C GLU A 109 26.49 -1.82 5.82
N LEU A 110 26.55 -2.32 4.58
CA LEU A 110 26.31 -1.51 3.38
C LEU A 110 24.86 -1.00 3.28
N ARG A 111 23.90 -1.89 3.56
CA ARG A 111 22.47 -1.58 3.36
C ARG A 111 21.85 -0.79 4.51
N SER A 112 22.27 -1.04 5.75
CA SER A 112 21.61 -0.51 6.94
C SER A 112 21.50 1.03 6.95
N PRO A 113 22.54 1.81 6.62
CA PRO A 113 22.44 3.27 6.58
C PRO A 113 21.43 3.76 5.54
N ILE A 114 21.41 3.15 4.35
CA ILE A 114 20.47 3.47 3.26
C ILE A 114 19.04 3.14 3.69
N HIS A 115 18.84 1.97 4.30
CA HIS A 115 17.55 1.52 4.79
C HIS A 115 16.98 2.50 5.82
N SER A 116 17.77 2.83 6.86
CA SER A 116 17.33 3.73 7.91
C SER A 116 16.99 5.13 7.38
N ALA A 117 17.79 5.66 6.46
CA ALA A 117 17.53 6.97 5.86
C ALA A 117 16.27 7.00 4.98
N LEU A 118 15.99 5.92 4.25
CA LEU A 118 14.77 5.81 3.44
C LEU A 118 13.51 5.59 4.30
N GLU A 119 13.62 4.92 5.45
CA GLU A 119 12.47 4.48 6.24
C GLU A 119 11.63 5.67 6.73
N GLU A 120 12.29 6.77 7.09
CA GLU A 120 11.63 8.03 7.48
C GLU A 120 10.79 8.63 6.33
N SER A 121 11.24 8.47 5.10
CA SER A 121 10.58 9.02 3.90
C SER A 121 9.37 8.17 3.46
N PHE A 122 9.47 6.85 3.66
CA PHE A 122 8.51 5.84 3.18
C PHE A 122 7.46 5.42 4.21
N ASN A 123 7.35 6.11 5.34
CA ASN A 123 6.23 5.94 6.27
C ASN A 123 4.94 6.49 5.66
N LEU A 124 4.38 5.74 4.70
CA LEU A 124 3.11 6.03 4.06
C LEU A 124 2.01 5.41 4.93
N PRO A 125 1.09 6.22 5.52
CA PRO A 125 -0.03 5.66 6.26
C PRO A 125 -0.87 4.80 5.32
N CYS A 126 -0.91 3.49 5.58
CA CYS A 126 -1.76 2.56 4.86
C CYS A 126 -3.20 2.74 5.36
N LEU A 127 -4.12 3.12 4.48
CA LEU A 127 -5.54 3.08 4.79
C LEU A 127 -5.99 1.63 4.99
N GLU A 128 -6.99 1.39 5.83
CA GLU A 128 -7.52 0.03 6.10
C GLU A 128 -7.89 -0.75 4.81
N GLN A 129 -8.23 -0.01 3.76
CA GLN A 129 -8.61 -0.54 2.44
C GLN A 129 -7.42 -0.88 1.53
N GLN A 130 -6.21 -0.43 1.85
CA GLN A 130 -4.99 -0.65 1.06
C GLN A 130 -4.27 -1.95 1.43
N GLY A 131 -4.75 -2.65 2.47
CA GLY A 131 -4.29 -3.99 2.82
C GLY A 131 -3.09 -3.97 3.78
N PRO A 132 -2.32 -5.07 3.84
CA PRO A 132 -1.14 -5.13 4.71
C PRO A 132 -0.05 -4.14 4.26
N PRO A 133 0.91 -3.80 5.15
CA PRO A 133 2.09 -3.04 4.76
C PRO A 133 2.79 -3.65 3.54
N PHE A 134 3.14 -2.80 2.57
CA PHE A 134 3.79 -3.21 1.32
C PHE A 134 5.19 -2.62 1.25
N THR A 135 6.18 -3.41 1.69
CA THR A 135 7.58 -2.97 1.86
C THR A 135 8.44 -3.07 0.60
N ARG A 136 7.96 -3.78 -0.42
CA ARG A 136 8.69 -4.05 -1.67
C ARG A 136 9.21 -2.79 -2.37
N PRO A 137 8.42 -1.72 -2.60
CA PRO A 137 8.92 -0.49 -3.25
C PRO A 137 10.10 0.13 -2.51
N PHE A 138 10.03 0.12 -1.18
CA PHE A 138 11.11 0.60 -0.33
C PHE A 138 12.36 -0.29 -0.42
N LEU A 139 12.21 -1.63 -0.38
CA LEU A 139 13.32 -2.56 -0.53
C LEU A 139 13.98 -2.43 -1.91
N TYR A 140 13.17 -2.23 -2.95
CA TYR A 140 13.61 -2.04 -4.34
C TYR A 140 14.48 -0.79 -4.47
N LEU A 141 14.06 0.33 -3.88
CA LEU A 141 14.85 1.56 -3.88
C LEU A 141 16.15 1.44 -3.08
N ALA A 142 16.09 0.78 -1.92
CA ALA A 142 17.30 0.49 -1.16
C ALA A 142 18.29 -0.37 -1.98
N ALA A 143 17.79 -1.36 -2.72
CA ALA A 143 18.61 -2.17 -3.62
C ALA A 143 19.23 -1.35 -4.75
N ALA A 144 18.45 -0.47 -5.39
CA ALA A 144 18.93 0.42 -6.45
C ALA A 144 20.04 1.35 -5.95
N LEU A 145 19.90 1.93 -4.76
CA LEU A 145 20.92 2.79 -4.14
C LEU A 145 22.18 2.01 -3.76
N VAL A 146 22.02 0.80 -3.20
CA VAL A 146 23.15 -0.09 -2.91
C VAL A 146 23.92 -0.44 -4.19
N GLN A 147 23.21 -0.80 -5.27
CA GLN A 147 23.83 -1.10 -6.56
C GLN A 147 24.49 0.11 -7.21
N ALA A 148 23.95 1.32 -7.01
CA ALA A 148 24.53 2.54 -7.55
C ALA A 148 25.94 2.78 -6.99
N ASN A 149 26.20 2.29 -5.77
CA ASN A 149 27.48 2.37 -5.06
C ASN A 149 28.10 3.78 -5.13
N LYS A 150 27.25 4.80 -4.99
CA LYS A 150 27.65 6.21 -5.02
C LYS A 150 28.32 6.59 -3.70
N PRO A 151 29.18 7.64 -3.70
CA PRO A 151 29.71 8.20 -2.45
C PRO A 151 28.59 8.52 -1.46
N LYS A 152 28.91 8.45 -0.16
CA LYS A 152 27.93 8.63 0.92
C LYS A 152 27.14 9.93 0.78
N ASP A 153 27.82 11.05 0.52
CA ASP A 153 27.17 12.36 0.42
C ASP A 153 26.20 12.44 -0.76
N GLU A 154 26.57 11.84 -1.90
CA GLU A 154 25.70 11.76 -3.07
C GLU A 154 24.49 10.85 -2.82
N THR A 155 24.71 9.70 -2.18
CA THR A 155 23.63 8.78 -1.78
C THR A 155 22.65 9.47 -0.82
N THR A 156 23.15 10.20 0.17
CA THR A 156 22.32 10.98 1.10
C THR A 156 21.55 12.08 0.38
N ALA A 157 22.18 12.79 -0.56
CA ALA A 157 21.50 13.81 -1.36
C ALA A 157 20.34 13.23 -2.19
N ILE A 158 20.54 12.07 -2.81
CA ILE A 158 19.49 11.36 -3.55
C ILE A 158 18.35 10.94 -2.61
N ILE A 159 18.66 10.35 -1.46
CA ILE A 159 17.65 9.93 -0.49
C ILE A 159 16.81 11.12 -0.01
N ASN A 160 17.45 12.25 0.30
CA ASN A 160 16.74 13.47 0.68
C ASN A 160 15.83 13.99 -0.44
N ALA A 161 16.30 13.96 -1.69
CA ALA A 161 15.50 14.38 -2.84
C ALA A 161 14.31 13.43 -3.10
N ILE A 162 14.46 12.12 -2.85
CA ILE A 162 13.36 11.15 -2.85
C ILE A 162 12.35 11.52 -1.75
N GLY A 163 12.83 11.83 -0.53
CA GLY A 163 11.98 12.24 0.59
C GLY A 163 11.13 13.47 0.28
N GLU A 164 11.73 14.52 -0.27
CA GLU A 164 11.00 15.73 -0.67
C GLU A 164 10.02 15.44 -1.82
N LEU A 165 10.40 14.64 -2.82
CA LEU A 165 9.47 14.22 -3.89
C LEU A 165 8.21 13.53 -3.33
N LEU A 166 8.38 12.60 -2.37
CA LEU A 166 7.25 11.90 -1.75
C LEU A 166 6.40 12.82 -0.87
N LYS A 167 7.03 13.80 -0.22
CA LYS A 167 6.34 14.82 0.56
C LYS A 167 5.50 15.74 -0.33
N ASP A 168 6.06 16.17 -1.46
CA ASP A 168 5.36 16.98 -2.45
C ASP A 168 4.20 16.21 -3.09
N ALA A 169 4.42 14.94 -3.45
CA ALA A 169 3.37 14.07 -3.96
C ALA A 169 2.20 13.93 -2.97
N ARG A 170 2.50 13.76 -1.67
CA ARG A 170 1.49 13.73 -0.60
C ARG A 170 0.75 15.05 -0.47
N ALA A 171 1.47 16.18 -0.48
CA ALA A 171 0.86 17.51 -0.39
C ALA A 171 -0.08 17.78 -1.58
N PHE A 172 0.35 17.43 -2.79
CA PHE A 172 -0.45 17.52 -4.00
C PHE A 172 -1.69 16.63 -3.93
N GLN A 173 -1.54 15.37 -3.52
CA GLN A 173 -2.67 14.46 -3.36
C GLN A 173 -3.68 14.99 -2.34
N ASN A 174 -3.21 15.47 -1.18
CA ASN A 174 -4.07 16.06 -0.16
C ASN A 174 -4.83 17.28 -0.68
N LYS A 175 -4.16 18.15 -1.46
CA LYS A 175 -4.79 19.30 -2.10
C LYS A 175 -5.87 18.88 -3.10
N CYS A 176 -5.56 17.95 -3.99
CA CYS A 176 -6.52 17.42 -4.97
C CYS A 176 -7.74 16.78 -4.30
N VAL A 177 -7.55 16.02 -3.22
CA VAL A 177 -8.64 15.42 -2.44
C VAL A 177 -9.49 16.48 -1.74
N TYR A 178 -8.88 17.53 -1.20
CA TYR A 178 -9.60 18.63 -0.54
C TYR A 178 -10.39 19.48 -1.54
N GLU A 179 -9.85 19.71 -2.72
CA GLU A 179 -10.46 20.53 -3.78
C GLU A 179 -11.50 19.74 -4.61
N ASP A 180 -11.54 18.41 -4.50
CA ASP A 180 -12.49 17.57 -5.23
C ASP A 180 -13.96 17.83 -4.78
N PRO A 181 -14.83 18.35 -5.68
CA PRO A 181 -16.21 18.67 -5.34
C PRO A 181 -17.06 17.46 -4.92
N VAL A 182 -16.74 16.26 -5.43
CA VAL A 182 -17.42 15.00 -5.10
C VAL A 182 -17.02 14.52 -3.72
N ILE A 183 -15.73 14.57 -3.38
CA ILE A 183 -15.22 14.27 -2.02
C ILE A 183 -15.84 15.24 -1.01
N GLN A 184 -15.82 16.55 -1.29
CA GLN A 184 -16.41 17.54 -0.39
C GLN A 184 -17.92 17.34 -0.20
N ARG A 185 -18.67 17.04 -1.27
CA ARG A 185 -20.11 16.74 -1.17
C ARG A 185 -20.36 15.47 -0.35
N THR A 186 -19.52 14.45 -0.50
CA THR A 186 -19.64 13.19 0.24
C THR A 186 -19.31 13.37 1.71
N GLY A 187 -18.24 14.11 2.03
CA GLY A 187 -17.89 14.50 3.40
C GLY A 187 -18.99 15.33 4.08
N ARG A 188 -19.57 16.32 3.38
CA ARG A 188 -20.72 17.09 3.88
C ARG A 188 -21.95 16.21 4.13
N LYS A 189 -22.23 15.24 3.26
CA LYS A 189 -23.33 14.26 3.45
C LYS A 189 -23.09 13.35 4.65
N TRP A 190 -21.84 12.90 4.86
CA TRP A 190 -21.46 12.06 6.01
C TRP A 190 -21.52 12.82 7.33
N LEU A 191 -20.98 14.04 7.40
CA LEU A 191 -21.12 14.92 8.57
C LEU A 191 -22.60 15.22 8.87
N GLY A 192 -23.41 15.41 7.82
CA GLY A 192 -24.86 15.57 7.95
C GLY A 192 -25.59 14.31 8.42
N SER A 193 -25.05 13.10 8.19
CA SER A 193 -25.67 11.85 8.64
C SER A 193 -25.27 11.51 10.08
N ILE A 194 -24.00 11.67 10.45
CA ILE A 194 -23.52 11.48 11.83
C ILE A 194 -24.02 12.58 12.75
N GLY A 195 -23.98 13.84 12.32
CA GLY A 195 -24.50 14.97 13.12
C GLY A 195 -26.01 14.87 13.39
N ARG A 196 -26.78 14.25 12.50
CA ARG A 196 -28.20 13.92 12.75
C ARG A 196 -28.37 12.75 13.71
N ARG A 197 -27.49 11.76 13.66
CA ARG A 197 -27.51 10.59 14.55
C ARG A 197 -27.12 10.96 15.99
N ALA A 198 -26.09 11.80 16.16
CA ALA A 198 -25.66 12.34 17.45
C ALA A 198 -26.70 13.28 18.09
N ARG A 199 -27.38 14.12 17.28
CA ARG A 199 -28.50 14.94 17.79
C ARG A 199 -29.71 14.11 18.24
N ARG A 200 -30.00 12.99 17.56
CA ARG A 200 -31.10 12.07 17.92
C ARG A 200 -30.79 11.23 19.17
N SER A 201 -29.53 10.91 19.45
CA SER A 201 -29.14 10.19 20.67
C SER A 201 -29.11 11.09 21.91
N LEU A 202 -29.03 12.42 21.72
CA LEU A 202 -29.01 13.42 22.79
C LEU A 202 -30.38 14.08 23.04
N SER A 203 -31.37 13.86 22.19
CA SER A 203 -32.74 14.35 22.40
C SER A 203 -33.44 13.53 23.50
N PRO A 204 -33.91 14.15 24.60
CA PRO A 204 -34.58 13.44 25.69
C PRO A 204 -35.83 12.69 25.19
N ARG A 205 -35.89 11.37 25.41
CA ARG A 205 -37.11 10.60 25.18
C ARG A 205 -38.16 10.96 26.23
N LYS A 206 -39.27 11.57 25.82
CA LYS A 206 -40.48 11.71 26.65
C LYS A 206 -40.96 10.29 27.03
N ARG A 207 -40.80 9.89 28.30
CA ARG A 207 -41.41 8.66 28.84
C ARG A 207 -42.93 8.82 28.79
N ALA A 208 -43.59 8.03 27.94
CA ALA A 208 -45.02 7.81 28.06
C ALA A 208 -45.27 6.88 29.25
N ASN A 209 -46.00 7.37 30.24
CA ASN A 209 -46.43 6.60 31.41
C ASN A 209 -47.40 5.49 30.96
N MET A 210 -46.96 4.23 31.00
CA MET A 210 -47.86 3.07 31.04
C MET A 210 -48.17 2.75 32.50
N THR A 211 -49.31 3.25 33.00
CA THR A 211 -49.99 2.66 34.14
C THR A 211 -50.86 1.51 33.64
N LYS A 212 -50.44 0.27 33.91
CA LYS A 212 -51.32 -0.90 33.87
C LYS A 212 -51.90 -1.09 35.27
N SER A 213 -53.19 -0.80 35.43
CA SER A 213 -53.99 -1.28 36.57
C SER A 213 -54.53 -2.68 36.23
N VAL A 214 -54.28 -3.64 37.13
CA VAL A 214 -54.86 -4.99 37.10
C VAL A 214 -55.91 -5.08 38.23
N SER A 215 -57.15 -5.36 37.87
CA SER A 215 -58.24 -6.00 38.65
C SER A 215 -59.43 -6.13 37.68
N CYS A 216 -60.15 -7.23 37.52
CA CYS A 216 -60.52 -8.31 38.45
C CYS A 216 -60.14 -9.70 37.93
#